data_AF-A0ABD3XV68-F1
#
_entry.id   AF-A0ABD3XV68-F1
#
_cell.length_a   1.000
_cell.length_b   1.000
_cell.length_c   1.000
_cell.angle_alpha   90.00
_cell.angle_beta   90.00
_cell.angle_gamma   90.00
#
_symmetry.space_group_name_H-M   'P 1'
#
loop_
_entity.id
_entity.type
_entity.pdbx_description
1 polymer ?
#
loop_
_entity_poly.entity_id
_entity_poly.type
_entity_poly.pdbx_seq_one_letter_code
_entity_poly.pdbx_strand_id
1 'polypeptide(L)'
;MLSQESPREVISPEQDQRMVSTPVLCYVFKGKYLPPPIFHRLIAACITRWPVAKKKETSENLIFCGCCIFDLDLFHRLTLYSRSHIVYVRITKMVMDEVKTPDAKLCSRVRKFISLNLNKITSYLSQNLQYGLSVQCPPPQDDDSMAGISPMFDIWFAEEGHADDAPITPEHMNHARLCVALVTACGNVMREVLRTQVPAPHTDIYQAILANKGKLTGRPGKPLLNPNQITLVFPDPQGKITGTLDQFDISLLYILIRNVSAVPAPVTGWSKDPCDHPRDTSLGASVERIRSFRNHITGHSADGKISRQDLEDYWEQFEAVIHDIEKVIGGQTCSQELERQKRQVISVYEAC
;
A
#
# COMPACT_ATOMS: atom_id res chain seq x y z
N MET A 1 -71.66 5.87 22.10
CA MET A 1 -70.84 5.65 23.29
C MET A 1 -69.62 4.85 22.88
N LEU A 2 -68.47 5.52 22.93
CA LEU A 2 -67.13 4.96 22.80
C LEU A 2 -66.75 4.26 24.11
N SER A 3 -66.10 3.11 24.04
CA SER A 3 -65.30 2.52 25.13
C SER A 3 -64.27 1.64 24.42
N GLN A 4 -63.07 2.15 24.11
CA GLN A 4 -61.87 2.29 24.96
C GLN A 4 -61.37 0.96 25.52
N GLU A 5 -60.43 0.35 24.80
CA GLU A 5 -59.34 -0.45 25.38
C GLU A 5 -58.02 0.16 24.89
N SER A 6 -57.06 0.32 25.81
CA SER A 6 -55.82 1.07 25.63
C SER A 6 -54.78 0.31 24.80
N PRO A 7 -53.91 1.01 24.03
CA PRO A 7 -52.81 0.37 23.35
C PRO A 7 -51.71 0.02 24.36
N ARG A 8 -51.24 -1.23 24.30
CA ARG A 8 -50.01 -1.69 24.97
C ARG A 8 -48.83 -0.83 24.51
N GLU A 9 -48.07 -0.33 25.48
CA GLU A 9 -46.87 0.47 25.28
C GLU A 9 -45.86 -0.25 24.37
N VAL A 10 -45.57 0.40 23.24
CA VAL A 10 -44.44 0.09 22.37
C VAL A 10 -43.21 0.71 23.04
N ILE A 11 -42.27 -0.14 23.46
CA ILE A 11 -40.97 0.30 23.95
C ILE A 11 -40.17 0.81 22.73
N SER A 12 -40.12 2.13 22.57
CA SER A 12 -39.21 2.82 21.66
C SER A 12 -37.78 2.80 22.24
N PRO A 13 -36.74 2.38 21.50
CA PRO A 13 -35.38 2.65 21.89
C PRO A 13 -35.08 4.13 21.70
N GLU A 14 -34.60 4.73 22.79
CA GLU A 14 -34.30 6.15 22.96
C GLU A 14 -33.31 6.74 21.95
N GLN A 15 -33.49 8.03 21.77
CA GLN A 15 -32.85 8.94 20.83
C GLN A 15 -31.44 9.38 21.27
N ASP A 16 -30.65 9.76 20.26
CA ASP A 16 -29.66 10.84 20.26
C ASP A 16 -28.23 10.55 20.81
N GLN A 17 -27.36 9.94 19.99
CA GLN A 17 -25.90 9.92 20.19
C GLN A 17 -25.19 10.87 19.20
N ARG A 18 -25.03 12.14 19.58
CA ARG A 18 -24.36 13.16 18.74
C ARG A 18 -22.84 12.98 18.71
N MET A 19 -22.32 12.37 17.65
CA MET A 19 -20.89 12.34 17.31
C MET A 19 -20.40 13.74 16.87
N VAL A 20 -19.37 14.28 17.53
CA VAL A 20 -18.72 15.54 17.12
C VAL A 20 -17.56 15.23 16.18
N SER A 21 -17.71 15.59 14.90
CA SER A 21 -16.68 15.34 13.88
C SER A 21 -15.92 16.58 13.45
N THR A 22 -14.63 16.43 13.14
CA THR A 22 -13.89 17.46 12.39
C THR A 22 -14.44 17.61 10.97
N PRO A 23 -14.24 18.78 10.33
CA PRO A 23 -14.45 18.91 8.88
C PRO A 23 -13.67 17.84 8.13
N VAL A 24 -14.34 17.19 7.17
CA VAL A 24 -13.77 16.14 6.34
C VAL A 24 -12.73 16.76 5.41
N LEU A 25 -11.51 16.24 5.44
CA LEU A 25 -10.47 16.66 4.51
C LEU A 25 -10.53 15.79 3.26
N CYS A 26 -10.56 16.43 2.09
CA CYS A 26 -10.66 15.75 0.80
C CYS A 26 -9.35 15.94 0.01
N TYR A 27 -8.83 14.83 -0.49
CA TYR A 27 -7.67 14.78 -1.37
C TYR A 27 -8.15 14.36 -2.75
N VAL A 28 -8.27 15.34 -3.65
CA VAL A 28 -8.87 15.17 -4.98
C VAL A 28 -7.78 14.93 -6.01
N PHE A 29 -7.90 13.85 -6.78
CA PHE A 29 -6.99 13.51 -7.86
C PHE A 29 -7.50 14.08 -9.19
N LYS A 30 -6.66 14.90 -9.83
CA LYS A 30 -6.92 15.48 -11.16
C LYS A 30 -7.01 14.36 -12.19
N GLY A 31 -7.94 14.52 -13.15
CA GLY A 31 -8.22 13.49 -14.17
C GLY A 31 -9.37 12.55 -13.81
N LYS A 32 -10.13 12.84 -12.73
CA LYS A 32 -11.28 12.03 -12.27
C LYS A 32 -10.95 10.55 -12.04
N TYR A 33 -9.70 10.26 -11.72
CA TYR A 33 -9.20 8.92 -11.49
C TYR A 33 -8.30 8.89 -10.26
N LEU A 34 -8.58 8.01 -9.31
CA LEU A 34 -7.68 7.64 -8.22
C LEU A 34 -7.02 6.31 -8.62
N PRO A 35 -5.74 6.30 -8.99
CA PRO A 35 -5.03 5.05 -9.22
C PRO A 35 -5.15 4.14 -7.99
N PRO A 36 -5.65 2.89 -8.13
CA PRO A 36 -5.82 1.97 -7.00
C PRO A 36 -4.58 1.84 -6.09
N PRO A 37 -3.33 1.85 -6.61
CA PRO A 37 -2.14 1.80 -5.76
C PRO A 37 -1.99 2.96 -4.77
N ILE A 38 -2.59 4.12 -5.04
CA ILE A 38 -2.46 5.31 -4.17
C ILE A 38 -3.13 5.05 -2.83
N PHE A 39 -4.39 4.61 -2.88
CA PHE A 39 -5.15 4.38 -1.67
C PHE A 39 -4.54 3.25 -0.85
N HIS A 40 -4.15 2.15 -1.49
CA HIS A 40 -3.55 1.00 -0.79
C HIS A 40 -2.20 1.36 -0.14
N ARG A 41 -1.35 2.14 -0.82
CA ARG A 41 -0.09 2.62 -0.22
C ARG A 41 -0.33 3.60 0.93
N LEU A 42 -1.38 4.41 0.86
CA LEU A 42 -1.76 5.30 1.96
C LEU A 42 -2.23 4.50 3.18
N ILE A 43 -3.10 3.49 2.96
CA ILE A 43 -3.54 2.58 4.01
C ILE A 43 -2.35 1.86 4.64
N ALA A 44 -1.43 1.32 3.83
CA ALA A 44 -0.22 0.68 4.32
C ALA A 44 0.61 1.61 5.21
N ALA A 45 0.81 2.88 4.81
CA ALA A 45 1.49 3.85 5.66
C ALA A 45 0.76 4.07 6.99
N CYS A 46 -0.58 4.09 7.00
CA CYS A 46 -1.37 4.28 8.21
C CYS A 46 -1.29 3.08 9.16
N ILE A 47 -1.29 1.85 8.64
CA ILE A 47 -1.12 0.62 9.43
C ILE A 47 0.21 0.61 10.18
N THR A 48 1.28 1.18 9.61
CA THR A 48 2.58 1.27 10.32
C THR A 48 2.56 2.23 11.50
N ARG A 49 1.56 3.12 11.57
CA ARG A 49 1.51 4.23 12.52
C ARG A 49 0.43 4.06 13.59
N TRP A 50 -0.71 3.48 13.22
CA TRP A 50 -1.88 3.33 14.08
C TRP A 50 -2.46 1.93 13.95
N PRO A 51 -2.90 1.32 15.05
CA PRO A 51 -3.64 0.07 14.99
C PRO A 51 -4.96 0.27 14.25
N VAL A 52 -5.36 -0.78 13.55
CA VAL A 52 -6.66 -0.84 12.88
C VAL A 52 -7.73 -1.01 13.95
N ALA A 53 -8.78 -0.19 13.87
CA ALA A 53 -9.88 -0.28 14.80
C ALA A 53 -10.62 -1.61 14.62
N LYS A 54 -11.06 -2.21 15.72
CA LYS A 54 -11.80 -3.48 15.71
C LYS A 54 -13.30 -3.26 15.98
N LYS A 55 -14.15 -4.11 15.40
CA LYS A 55 -15.57 -4.21 15.78
C LYS A 55 -15.66 -4.76 17.20
N LYS A 56 -16.45 -4.12 18.07
CA LYS A 56 -16.55 -4.47 19.50
C LYS A 56 -17.08 -5.89 19.74
N GLU A 57 -17.92 -6.38 18.84
CA GLU A 57 -18.63 -7.66 19.00
C GLU A 57 -17.88 -8.85 18.40
N THR A 58 -17.23 -8.65 17.25
CA THR A 58 -16.60 -9.73 16.47
C THR A 58 -15.08 -9.69 16.50
N SER A 59 -14.48 -8.65 17.08
CA SER A 59 -13.04 -8.37 17.04
C SER A 59 -12.44 -8.24 15.62
N GLU A 60 -13.29 -8.11 14.60
CA GLU A 60 -12.86 -7.97 13.20
C GLU A 60 -12.24 -6.60 12.95
N ASN A 61 -11.19 -6.58 12.13
CA ASN A 61 -10.52 -5.36 11.71
C ASN A 61 -11.42 -4.54 10.77
N LEU A 62 -11.57 -3.25 11.06
CA LEU A 62 -12.35 -2.31 10.26
C LEU A 62 -11.52 -1.79 9.07
N ILE A 63 -11.15 -2.70 8.17
CA ILE A 63 -10.53 -2.44 6.87
C ILE A 63 -11.42 -3.04 5.78
N PHE A 64 -11.84 -2.21 4.84
CA PHE A 64 -12.75 -2.51 3.74
C PHE A 64 -12.20 -1.97 2.42
N CYS A 65 -12.77 -2.42 1.30
CA CYS A 65 -12.36 -1.95 -0.02
C CYS A 65 -12.74 -0.48 -0.14
N GLY A 66 -11.73 0.39 -0.15
CA GLY A 66 -11.97 1.82 -0.16
C GLY A 66 -12.38 2.44 1.19
N CYS A 67 -12.26 1.74 2.33
CA CYS A 67 -12.49 2.35 3.65
C CYS A 67 -11.63 1.69 4.75
N CYS A 68 -11.07 2.44 5.69
CA CYS A 68 -10.28 1.94 6.81
C CYS A 68 -10.48 2.83 8.04
N ILE A 69 -10.57 2.21 9.20
CA ILE A 69 -10.69 2.90 10.48
C ILE A 69 -9.49 2.52 11.36
N PHE A 70 -8.83 3.52 11.94
CA PHE A 70 -7.67 3.37 12.82
C PHE A 70 -7.94 4.02 14.16
N ASP A 71 -7.44 3.43 15.25
CA ASP A 71 -7.47 4.04 16.58
C ASP A 71 -6.22 4.93 16.73
N LEU A 72 -6.43 6.24 16.84
CA LEU A 72 -5.35 7.23 16.98
C LEU A 72 -4.86 7.33 18.42
N ASP A 73 -5.80 7.25 19.36
CA ASP A 73 -5.61 7.19 20.81
C ASP A 73 -6.87 6.58 21.45
N LEU A 74 -7.01 6.63 22.77
CA LEU A 74 -8.16 6.07 23.51
C LEU A 74 -9.51 6.71 23.13
N PHE A 75 -9.49 7.89 22.51
CA PHE A 75 -10.66 8.74 22.32
C PHE A 75 -10.86 9.17 20.87
N HIS A 76 -9.92 8.94 19.97
CA HIS A 76 -10.00 9.43 18.59
C HIS A 76 -9.80 8.30 17.59
N ARG A 77 -10.63 8.30 16.55
CA ARG A 77 -10.51 7.41 15.39
C ARG A 77 -10.23 8.20 14.13
N LEU A 78 -9.38 7.64 13.29
CA LEU A 78 -9.12 8.10 11.93
C LEU A 78 -9.90 7.21 10.96
N THR A 79 -10.78 7.81 10.16
CA THR A 79 -11.44 7.14 9.05
C THR A 79 -10.84 7.62 7.74
N LEU A 80 -10.37 6.69 6.93
CA LEU A 80 -9.93 6.91 5.57
C LEU A 80 -10.89 6.20 4.64
N TYR A 81 -11.41 6.87 3.63
CA TYR A 81 -12.18 6.19 2.60
C TYR A 81 -11.95 6.83 1.24
N SER A 82 -12.13 6.06 0.17
CA SER A 82 -12.02 6.54 -1.20
C SER A 82 -13.33 6.38 -1.91
N ARG A 83 -13.76 7.43 -2.62
CA ARG A 83 -14.87 7.37 -3.57
C ARG A 83 -14.44 7.98 -4.89
N SER A 84 -14.51 7.20 -5.95
CA SER A 84 -14.13 7.59 -7.32
C SER A 84 -12.68 8.09 -7.43
N HIS A 85 -12.46 9.40 -7.28
CA HIS A 85 -11.16 10.06 -7.46
C HIS A 85 -10.76 10.91 -6.25
N ILE A 86 -11.41 10.70 -5.11
CA ILE A 86 -11.24 11.47 -3.90
C ILE A 86 -10.91 10.52 -2.76
N VAL A 87 -9.89 10.88 -1.98
CA VAL A 87 -9.59 10.26 -0.69
C VAL A 87 -10.07 11.19 0.41
N TYR A 88 -10.93 10.66 1.27
CA TYR A 88 -11.53 11.35 2.39
C TYR A 88 -10.83 10.95 3.68
N VAL A 89 -10.66 11.94 4.55
CA VAL A 89 -10.01 11.78 5.84
C VAL A 89 -10.85 12.45 6.90
N ARG A 90 -11.28 11.68 7.90
CA ARG A 90 -12.09 12.17 9.01
C ARG A 90 -11.47 11.74 10.33
N ILE A 91 -11.46 12.64 11.31
CA ILE A 91 -11.11 12.33 12.69
C ILE A 91 -12.38 12.45 13.52
N THR A 92 -12.67 11.40 14.29
CA THR A 92 -13.88 11.31 15.10
C THR A 92 -13.48 11.10 16.54
N LYS A 93 -14.03 11.91 17.46
CA LYS A 93 -13.88 11.70 18.91
C LYS A 93 -14.97 10.73 19.40
N MET A 94 -14.61 9.77 20.23
CA MET A 94 -15.42 8.61 20.66
C MET A 94 -16.00 8.76 22.08
N VAL A 95 -15.99 9.96 22.68
CA VAL A 95 -16.37 10.19 24.10
C VAL A 95 -17.74 10.86 24.22
N MET A 96 -18.51 10.41 25.23
CA MET A 96 -19.86 10.87 25.55
C MET A 96 -19.96 12.19 26.33
N ASP A 97 -18.85 12.84 26.67
CA ASP A 97 -18.87 14.06 27.47
C ASP A 97 -18.13 15.21 26.78
N GLU A 98 -18.91 16.29 26.65
CA GLU A 98 -18.65 17.56 25.98
C GLU A 98 -18.43 17.53 24.45
N VAL A 99 -19.19 18.43 23.80
CA VAL A 99 -19.17 18.79 22.38
C VAL A 99 -17.87 19.53 22.02
N LYS A 100 -16.72 18.93 22.33
CA LYS A 100 -15.40 19.49 22.04
C LYS A 100 -14.87 18.87 20.77
N THR A 101 -14.53 19.74 19.82
CA THR A 101 -13.85 19.38 18.58
C THR A 101 -12.54 18.61 18.88
N PRO A 102 -12.13 17.67 18.02
CA PRO A 102 -10.87 16.95 18.20
C PRO A 102 -9.68 17.89 18.35
N ASP A 103 -8.68 17.47 19.15
CA ASP A 103 -7.51 18.29 19.45
C ASP A 103 -6.87 18.84 18.16
N ALA A 104 -6.77 20.17 18.07
CA ALA A 104 -6.20 20.87 16.93
C ALA A 104 -4.77 20.39 16.62
N LYS A 105 -3.99 20.01 17.65
CA LYS A 105 -2.64 19.45 17.48
C LYS A 105 -2.68 18.06 16.86
N LEU A 106 -3.62 17.20 17.27
CA LEU A 106 -3.82 15.88 16.66
C LEU A 106 -4.23 16.02 15.20
N CYS A 107 -5.19 16.89 14.91
CA CYS A 107 -5.67 17.15 13.54
C CYS A 107 -4.54 17.63 12.63
N SER A 108 -3.72 18.58 13.10
CA SER A 108 -2.55 19.07 12.37
C SER A 108 -1.53 17.95 12.10
N ARG A 109 -1.29 17.08 13.09
CA ARG A 109 -0.36 15.95 12.97
C ARG A 109 -0.83 14.91 11.95
N VAL A 110 -2.11 14.51 12.03
CA VAL A 110 -2.71 13.56 11.08
C VAL A 110 -2.72 14.16 9.68
N ARG A 111 -3.16 15.42 9.53
CA ARG A 111 -3.13 16.12 8.23
C ARG A 111 -1.72 16.16 7.64
N LYS A 112 -0.71 16.51 8.45
CA LYS A 112 0.69 16.53 8.02
C LYS A 112 1.14 15.15 7.58
N PHE A 113 0.84 14.10 8.34
CA PHE A 113 1.20 12.72 7.99
C PHE A 113 0.54 12.27 6.69
N ILE A 114 -0.77 12.45 6.55
CA ILE A 114 -1.50 12.03 5.34
C ILE A 114 -1.04 12.82 4.13
N SER A 115 -0.94 14.15 4.23
CA SER A 115 -0.46 14.98 3.12
C SER A 115 0.98 14.61 2.70
N LEU A 116 1.88 14.35 3.65
CA LEU A 116 3.25 13.91 3.32
C LEU A 116 3.26 12.56 2.60
N ASN A 117 2.49 11.58 3.07
CA ASN A 117 2.43 10.26 2.42
C ASN A 117 1.76 10.33 1.06
N LEU A 118 0.63 11.03 0.94
CA LEU A 118 -0.02 11.24 -0.35
C LEU A 118 0.88 12.01 -1.32
N ASN A 119 1.61 13.02 -0.89
CA ASN A 119 2.57 13.71 -1.75
C ASN A 119 3.72 12.80 -2.18
N LYS A 120 4.26 11.97 -1.30
CA LYS A 120 5.31 11.00 -1.66
C LYS A 120 4.81 9.94 -2.64
N ILE A 121 3.64 9.37 -2.37
CA ILE A 121 2.99 8.36 -3.21
C ILE A 121 2.65 8.99 -4.56
N THR A 122 2.05 10.18 -4.56
CA THR A 122 1.65 10.89 -5.76
C THR A 122 2.87 11.37 -6.54
N SER A 123 3.94 11.89 -5.92
CA SER A 123 5.15 12.30 -6.65
C SER A 123 5.82 11.13 -7.35
N TYR A 124 5.87 9.98 -6.69
CA TYR A 124 6.36 8.74 -7.27
C TYR A 124 5.50 8.29 -8.47
N LEU A 125 4.20 8.52 -8.39
CA LEU A 125 3.23 8.09 -9.38
C LEU A 125 3.05 9.12 -10.51
N SER A 126 3.11 10.43 -10.25
CA SER A 126 2.89 11.53 -11.20
C SER A 126 4.10 11.75 -12.10
N GLN A 127 5.28 11.29 -11.68
CA GLN A 127 6.43 11.12 -12.56
C GLN A 127 6.19 10.08 -13.66
N ASN A 128 5.13 9.26 -13.54
CA ASN A 128 4.82 8.15 -14.44
C ASN A 128 3.44 8.27 -15.15
N LEU A 129 2.55 9.20 -14.76
CA LEU A 129 1.18 9.36 -15.30
C LEU A 129 0.68 10.82 -15.09
N GLN A 130 -0.17 11.35 -15.98
CA GLN A 130 -0.76 12.71 -15.89
C GLN A 130 -1.87 12.84 -14.83
N TYR A 131 -1.54 12.71 -13.55
CA TYR A 131 -2.45 13.10 -12.46
C TYR A 131 -1.75 14.02 -11.47
N GLY A 132 -2.54 14.87 -10.83
CA GLY A 132 -2.08 15.79 -9.79
C GLY A 132 -3.00 15.73 -8.59
N LEU A 133 -2.47 16.02 -7.41
CA LEU A 133 -3.24 16.04 -6.17
C LEU A 133 -3.64 17.48 -5.84
N SER A 134 -4.90 17.68 -5.46
CA SER A 134 -5.42 18.93 -4.92
C SER A 134 -6.06 18.67 -3.57
N VAL A 135 -5.67 19.44 -2.56
CA VAL A 135 -6.27 19.36 -1.23
C VAL A 135 -7.46 20.31 -1.19
N GLN A 136 -8.63 19.79 -0.87
CA GLN A 136 -9.85 20.57 -0.69
C GLN A 136 -10.42 20.31 0.71
N CYS A 137 -10.84 21.39 1.36
CA CYS A 137 -11.67 21.31 2.55
C CYS A 137 -13.04 21.85 2.11
N PRO A 138 -14.03 21.00 1.80
CA PRO A 138 -15.37 21.50 1.50
C PRO A 138 -15.88 22.32 2.71
N PRO A 139 -16.74 23.33 2.46
CA PRO A 139 -17.41 24.03 3.57
C PRO A 139 -18.18 23.02 4.41
N PRO A 140 -18.39 23.27 5.72
CA PRO A 140 -19.27 22.45 6.53
C PRO A 140 -20.61 22.41 5.80
N GLN A 141 -20.98 21.23 5.27
CA GLN A 141 -22.27 21.06 4.66
C GLN A 141 -23.29 21.03 5.79
N ASP A 142 -24.13 22.05 5.86
CA ASP A 142 -25.40 21.99 6.59
C ASP A 142 -26.28 20.98 5.85
N ASP A 143 -26.04 19.69 6.11
CA ASP A 143 -26.79 18.61 5.52
C ASP A 143 -27.40 17.79 6.65
N ASP A 144 -28.61 18.18 7.04
CA ASP A 144 -29.54 17.37 7.84
C ASP A 144 -29.86 16.01 7.18
N SER A 145 -29.32 15.71 6.00
CA SER A 145 -29.25 14.36 5.42
C SER A 145 -28.23 13.43 6.11
N MET A 146 -27.38 13.94 7.01
CA MET A 146 -26.41 13.16 7.79
C MET A 146 -26.91 12.73 9.18
N ALA A 147 -28.11 13.15 9.60
CA ALA A 147 -28.81 12.55 10.74
C ALA A 147 -29.22 11.09 10.46
N GLY A 148 -29.14 10.64 9.20
CA GLY A 148 -29.39 9.27 8.76
C GLY A 148 -28.17 8.35 8.75
N ILE A 149 -26.98 8.81 9.17
CA ILE A 149 -25.90 7.86 9.52
C ILE A 149 -26.05 7.48 11.00
N SER A 150 -27.21 6.91 11.34
CA SER A 150 -27.21 5.75 12.24
C SER A 150 -26.19 4.78 11.64
N PRO A 151 -25.30 4.21 12.46
CA PRO A 151 -23.95 3.87 12.05
C PRO A 151 -24.00 3.12 10.72
N MET A 152 -23.04 3.41 9.85
CA MET A 152 -22.74 2.64 8.64
C MET A 152 -22.36 1.16 8.95
N PHE A 153 -22.81 0.66 10.11
CA PHE A 153 -23.00 -0.70 10.55
C PHE A 153 -24.36 -1.28 10.13
N ASP A 154 -25.46 -0.50 10.06
CA ASP A 154 -26.80 -1.07 9.83
C ASP A 154 -27.17 -1.20 8.33
N ILE A 155 -26.68 -0.29 7.48
CA ILE A 155 -26.95 -0.30 6.03
C ILE A 155 -26.22 -1.44 5.30
N TRP A 156 -25.17 -2.02 5.91
CA TRP A 156 -24.44 -3.16 5.33
C TRP A 156 -25.08 -4.52 5.63
N PHE A 157 -26.11 -4.60 6.49
CA PHE A 157 -26.76 -5.86 6.88
C PHE A 157 -28.24 -5.97 6.47
N ALA A 158 -28.84 -4.95 5.85
CA ALA A 158 -30.24 -4.98 5.44
C ALA A 158 -30.38 -5.20 3.92
N GLU A 159 -30.59 -6.47 3.58
CA GLU A 159 -31.31 -7.06 2.44
C GLU A 159 -31.15 -6.53 0.99
N GLU A 160 -30.78 -7.51 0.15
CA GLU A 160 -31.04 -7.71 -1.28
C GLU A 160 -30.27 -6.88 -2.32
N GLY A 161 -29.23 -7.53 -2.86
CA GLY A 161 -29.31 -7.93 -4.27
C GLY A 161 -28.67 -7.02 -5.31
N HIS A 162 -27.41 -6.64 -5.15
CA HIS A 162 -26.56 -6.29 -6.31
C HIS A 162 -25.15 -6.85 -6.14
N ALA A 163 -24.76 -7.69 -7.12
CA ALA A 163 -23.43 -8.25 -7.24
C ALA A 163 -22.41 -7.14 -7.54
N ASP A 164 -21.70 -6.66 -6.52
CA ASP A 164 -20.28 -6.22 -6.60
C ASP A 164 -19.67 -5.75 -5.26
N ASP A 165 -20.41 -5.68 -4.15
CA ASP A 165 -19.87 -5.31 -2.83
C ASP A 165 -19.60 -6.54 -1.94
N ALA A 166 -18.66 -7.40 -2.35
CA ALA A 166 -18.19 -8.49 -1.49
C ALA A 166 -17.27 -7.94 -0.38
N PRO A 167 -17.44 -8.35 0.89
CA PRO A 167 -16.58 -7.90 1.98
C PRO A 167 -15.12 -8.32 1.75
N ILE A 168 -14.18 -7.42 2.10
CA ILE A 168 -12.75 -7.75 2.12
C ILE A 168 -12.51 -8.85 3.14
N THR A 169 -12.06 -9.99 2.64
CA THR A 169 -11.74 -11.18 3.43
C THR A 169 -10.30 -11.13 3.98
N PRO A 170 -9.95 -11.94 5.01
CA PRO A 170 -8.57 -12.07 5.48
C PRO A 170 -7.55 -12.35 4.37
N GLU A 171 -7.97 -13.05 3.31
CA GLU A 171 -7.13 -13.36 2.16
C GLU A 171 -6.71 -12.12 1.36
N HIS A 172 -7.57 -11.11 1.28
CA HIS A 172 -7.21 -9.84 0.66
C HIS A 172 -6.20 -9.05 1.51
N MET A 173 -6.31 -9.15 2.84
CA MET A 173 -5.32 -8.55 3.75
C MET A 173 -3.95 -9.23 3.61
N ASN A 174 -3.93 -10.54 3.42
CA ASN A 174 -2.70 -11.31 3.17
C ASN A 174 -1.98 -10.85 1.90
N HIS A 175 -2.75 -10.68 0.83
CA HIS A 175 -2.23 -10.14 -0.42
C HIS A 175 -1.60 -8.75 -0.25
N ALA A 176 -2.29 -7.84 0.44
CA ALA A 176 -1.76 -6.51 0.72
C ALA A 176 -0.46 -6.55 1.54
N ARG A 177 -0.35 -7.45 2.53
CA ARG A 177 0.85 -7.64 3.34
C ARG A 177 2.04 -8.09 2.49
N LEU A 178 1.83 -9.06 1.60
CA LEU A 178 2.87 -9.51 0.68
C LEU A 178 3.30 -8.42 -0.31
N CYS A 179 2.35 -7.61 -0.80
CA CYS A 179 2.68 -6.46 -1.64
C CYS A 179 3.61 -5.48 -0.92
N VAL A 180 3.35 -5.20 0.36
CA VAL A 180 4.21 -4.31 1.17
C VAL A 180 5.60 -4.90 1.35
N ALA A 181 5.70 -6.16 1.74
CA ALA A 181 7.00 -6.81 1.94
C ALA A 181 7.83 -6.91 0.68
N LEU A 182 7.18 -7.23 -0.43
CA LEU A 182 7.82 -7.28 -1.73
C LEU A 182 8.40 -5.90 -2.08
N VAL A 183 7.62 -4.82 -2.00
CA VAL A 183 8.09 -3.45 -2.32
C VAL A 183 9.16 -2.95 -1.35
N THR A 184 9.08 -3.34 -0.08
CA THR A 184 9.99 -2.88 0.97
C THR A 184 11.21 -3.79 1.07
N ALA A 185 11.11 -4.96 1.68
CA ALA A 185 12.24 -5.84 1.95
C ALA A 185 12.90 -6.34 0.64
N CYS A 186 12.14 -6.90 -0.30
CA CYS A 186 12.71 -7.37 -1.57
C CYS A 186 13.18 -6.21 -2.46
N GLY A 187 12.44 -5.09 -2.49
CA GLY A 187 12.88 -3.89 -3.20
C GLY A 187 14.19 -3.33 -2.65
N ASN A 188 14.35 -3.28 -1.32
CA ASN A 188 15.56 -2.80 -0.66
C ASN A 188 16.75 -3.72 -0.94
N VAL A 189 16.58 -5.05 -0.84
CA VAL A 189 17.68 -5.97 -1.11
C VAL A 189 18.17 -5.85 -2.56
N MET A 190 17.25 -5.67 -3.53
CA MET A 190 17.64 -5.42 -4.93
C MET A 190 18.38 -4.10 -5.12
N ARG A 191 18.05 -3.06 -4.35
CA ARG A 191 18.82 -1.79 -4.37
C ARG A 191 20.24 -2.01 -3.85
N GLU A 192 20.42 -2.80 -2.79
CA GLU A 192 21.74 -3.16 -2.28
C GLU A 192 22.54 -4.01 -3.28
N VAL A 193 21.88 -4.91 -4.01
CA VAL A 193 22.53 -5.63 -5.13
C VAL A 193 23.07 -4.66 -6.17
N LEU A 194 22.30 -3.63 -6.57
CA LEU A 194 22.80 -2.62 -7.51
C LEU A 194 23.95 -1.78 -6.94
N ARG A 195 23.92 -1.46 -5.64
CA ARG A 195 24.99 -0.70 -4.98
C ARG A 195 26.30 -1.48 -4.90
N THR A 196 26.23 -2.80 -4.74
CA THR A 196 27.40 -3.66 -4.52
C THR A 196 27.94 -4.31 -5.79
N GLN A 197 27.06 -4.68 -6.73
CA GLN A 197 27.43 -5.42 -7.95
C GLN A 197 27.71 -4.47 -9.11
N VAL A 198 28.66 -3.55 -8.92
CA VAL A 198 29.05 -2.58 -9.96
C VAL A 198 30.02 -3.24 -10.95
N PRO A 199 29.76 -3.21 -12.26
CA PRO A 199 30.68 -3.78 -13.26
C PRO A 199 31.94 -2.92 -13.41
N ALA A 200 33.09 -3.57 -13.57
CA ALA A 200 34.31 -2.88 -13.98
C ALA A 200 34.14 -2.27 -15.40
N PRO A 201 34.73 -1.09 -15.69
CA PRO A 201 35.64 -0.29 -14.85
C PRO A 201 34.93 0.78 -14.00
N HIS A 202 33.61 0.70 -13.80
CA HIS A 202 32.85 1.74 -13.13
C HIS A 202 33.02 1.72 -11.60
N THR A 203 33.05 2.90 -10.98
CA THR A 203 33.17 3.03 -9.51
C THR A 203 31.82 3.07 -8.81
N ASP A 204 30.77 3.43 -9.55
CA ASP A 204 29.41 3.48 -9.04
C ASP A 204 28.41 2.98 -10.10
N ILE A 205 27.24 2.53 -9.64
CA ILE A 205 26.21 1.99 -10.54
C ILE A 205 25.62 3.06 -11.47
N TYR A 206 25.61 4.33 -11.08
CA TYR A 206 25.06 5.41 -11.90
C TYR A 206 25.91 5.64 -13.16
N GLN A 207 27.23 5.57 -13.05
CA GLN A 207 28.15 5.59 -14.18
C GLN A 207 27.90 4.42 -15.13
N ALA A 208 27.72 3.21 -14.59
CA ALA A 208 27.42 2.04 -15.40
C ALA A 208 26.07 2.19 -16.13
N ILE A 209 25.05 2.75 -15.48
CA ILE A 209 23.74 3.03 -16.09
C ILE A 209 23.87 4.07 -17.21
N LEU A 210 24.65 5.14 -16.99
CA LEU A 210 24.91 6.16 -18.01
C LEU A 210 25.64 5.59 -19.22
N ALA A 211 26.69 4.79 -18.99
CA ALA A 211 27.44 4.13 -20.06
C ALA A 211 26.55 3.19 -20.89
N ASN A 212 25.53 2.59 -20.27
CA ASN A 212 24.57 1.70 -20.91
C ASN A 212 23.28 2.39 -21.40
N LYS A 213 23.22 3.73 -21.42
CA LYS A 213 22.01 4.49 -21.82
C LYS A 213 21.46 4.01 -23.16
N GLY A 214 22.31 3.88 -24.19
CA GLY A 214 21.88 3.45 -25.53
C GLY A 214 21.27 2.04 -25.56
N LYS A 215 21.78 1.12 -24.73
CA LYS A 215 21.21 -0.24 -24.58
C LYS A 215 19.85 -0.19 -23.87
N LEU A 216 19.73 0.63 -22.82
CA LEU A 216 18.53 0.77 -22.01
C LEU A 216 17.38 1.46 -22.76
N THR A 217 17.69 2.50 -23.54
CA THR A 217 16.70 3.21 -24.37
C THR A 217 16.42 2.52 -25.70
N GLY A 218 17.26 1.58 -26.12
CA GLY A 218 17.08 0.78 -27.33
C GLY A 218 16.97 1.58 -28.63
N ARG A 219 16.57 0.91 -29.72
CA ARG A 219 16.10 1.54 -30.97
C ARG A 219 14.61 1.85 -30.86
N PRO A 220 14.08 2.85 -31.59
CA PRO A 220 12.64 3.13 -31.62
C PRO A 220 11.84 1.85 -31.90
N GLY A 221 10.94 1.48 -30.97
CA GLY A 221 10.04 0.31 -31.09
C GLY A 221 10.37 -0.91 -30.22
N LYS A 222 11.58 -1.04 -29.66
CA LYS A 222 11.92 -2.09 -28.66
C LYS A 222 12.87 -1.58 -27.55
N PRO A 223 12.52 -0.51 -26.82
CA PRO A 223 13.31 -0.07 -25.68
C PRO A 223 13.20 -1.07 -24.52
N LEU A 224 14.28 -1.26 -23.75
CA LEU A 224 14.24 -2.09 -22.53
C LEU A 224 13.48 -1.36 -21.42
N LEU A 225 13.68 -0.05 -21.31
CA LEU A 225 12.95 0.82 -20.41
C LEU A 225 11.73 1.40 -21.12
N ASN A 226 10.59 1.40 -20.44
CA ASN A 226 9.42 2.13 -20.95
C ASN A 226 9.66 3.67 -20.87
N PRO A 227 8.87 4.50 -21.59
CA PRO A 227 9.09 5.96 -21.60
C PRO A 227 9.16 6.61 -20.22
N ASN A 228 8.38 6.10 -19.25
CA ASN A 228 8.36 6.61 -17.89
C ASN A 228 9.65 6.26 -17.14
N GLN A 229 10.13 5.02 -17.25
CA GLN A 229 11.41 4.58 -16.71
C GLN A 229 12.58 5.32 -17.36
N ILE A 230 12.52 5.61 -18.66
CA ILE A 230 13.53 6.44 -19.35
C ILE A 230 13.56 7.84 -18.73
N THR A 231 12.40 8.46 -18.54
CA THR A 231 12.30 9.80 -17.94
C THR A 231 12.79 9.82 -16.49
N LEU A 232 12.51 8.75 -15.73
CA LEU A 232 12.94 8.61 -14.34
C LEU A 232 14.47 8.43 -14.21
N VAL A 233 15.07 7.61 -15.07
CA VAL A 233 16.52 7.31 -15.03
C VAL A 233 17.34 8.40 -15.73
N PHE A 234 16.83 8.98 -16.81
CA PHE A 234 17.49 9.99 -17.64
C PHE A 234 16.64 11.25 -17.81
N PRO A 235 16.33 11.98 -16.73
CA PRO A 235 15.47 13.16 -16.78
C PRO A 235 16.12 14.35 -17.49
N ASP A 236 17.45 14.38 -17.54
CA ASP A 236 18.22 15.42 -18.20
C ASP A 236 18.70 14.95 -19.60
N PRO A 237 18.39 15.69 -20.69
CA PRO A 237 18.96 15.45 -22.02
C PRO A 237 20.49 15.43 -22.03
N GLN A 238 21.14 16.18 -21.14
CA GLN A 238 22.59 16.22 -20.97
C GLN A 238 23.17 14.97 -20.29
N GLY A 239 22.33 14.01 -19.88
CA GLY A 239 22.77 12.71 -19.40
C GLY A 239 23.19 12.67 -17.93
N LYS A 240 22.56 13.48 -17.07
CA LYS A 240 22.70 13.35 -15.62
C LYS A 240 21.57 12.49 -15.05
N ILE A 241 21.91 11.44 -14.31
CA ILE A 241 20.92 10.71 -13.51
C ILE A 241 20.59 11.58 -12.30
N THR A 242 19.33 12.01 -12.17
CA THR A 242 18.86 12.76 -10.98
C THR A 242 17.96 11.93 -10.08
N GLY A 243 17.50 10.77 -10.55
CA GLY A 243 16.75 9.82 -9.75
C GLY A 243 17.67 9.05 -8.79
N THR A 244 17.15 8.72 -7.61
CA THR A 244 17.85 7.86 -6.63
C THR A 244 17.34 6.42 -6.75
N LEU A 245 18.16 5.43 -6.39
CA LEU A 245 17.74 4.01 -6.37
C LEU A 245 16.46 3.77 -5.54
N ASP A 246 16.18 4.61 -4.54
CA ASP A 246 14.99 4.50 -3.69
C ASP A 246 13.69 4.80 -4.45
N GLN A 247 13.78 5.50 -5.59
CA GLN A 247 12.66 5.78 -6.48
C GLN A 247 12.41 4.65 -7.48
N PHE A 248 13.30 3.67 -7.59
CA PHE A 248 13.16 2.60 -8.57
C PHE A 248 12.26 1.49 -8.02
N ASP A 249 11.29 1.08 -8.85
CA ASP A 249 10.42 -0.06 -8.59
C ASP A 249 11.14 -1.38 -8.89
N ILE A 250 10.59 -2.51 -8.44
CA ILE A 250 11.20 -3.83 -8.64
C ILE A 250 11.41 -4.14 -10.12
N SER A 251 10.50 -3.71 -10.99
CA SER A 251 10.60 -3.91 -12.44
C SER A 251 11.84 -3.22 -13.00
N LEU A 252 12.06 -1.94 -12.65
CA LEU A 252 13.22 -1.17 -13.06
C LEU A 252 14.50 -1.73 -12.44
N LEU A 253 14.50 -2.03 -11.14
CA LEU A 253 15.64 -2.64 -10.45
C LEU A 253 16.07 -3.95 -11.14
N TYR A 254 15.11 -4.81 -11.48
CA TYR A 254 15.37 -6.05 -12.22
C TYR A 254 16.03 -5.79 -13.59
N ILE A 255 15.49 -4.84 -14.37
CA ILE A 255 16.04 -4.50 -15.69
C ILE A 255 17.50 -4.03 -15.55
N LEU A 256 17.78 -3.18 -14.56
CA LEU A 256 19.12 -2.65 -14.32
C LEU A 256 20.08 -3.75 -13.86
N ILE A 257 19.67 -4.63 -12.94
CA ILE A 257 20.50 -5.75 -12.49
C ILE A 257 20.86 -6.65 -13.68
N ARG A 258 19.85 -7.08 -14.44
CA ARG A 258 20.06 -7.98 -15.57
C ARG A 258 20.97 -7.42 -16.66
N ASN A 259 20.90 -6.12 -16.93
CA ASN A 259 21.50 -5.52 -18.13
C ASN A 259 22.73 -4.66 -17.88
N VAL A 260 22.92 -4.19 -16.64
CA VAL A 260 23.94 -3.21 -16.29
C VAL A 260 24.83 -3.71 -15.17
N SER A 261 24.32 -4.44 -14.17
CA SER A 261 25.15 -4.85 -13.03
C SER A 261 26.13 -5.98 -13.39
N ALA A 262 27.05 -6.27 -12.47
CA ALA A 262 27.99 -7.38 -12.56
C ALA A 262 27.36 -8.75 -12.21
N VAL A 263 26.04 -8.81 -11.98
CA VAL A 263 25.38 -10.05 -11.57
C VAL A 263 25.36 -11.05 -12.73
N PRO A 264 25.94 -12.26 -12.55
CA PRO A 264 25.92 -13.28 -13.58
C PRO A 264 24.49 -13.80 -13.82
N ALA A 265 24.23 -14.24 -15.04
CA ALA A 265 22.95 -14.86 -15.36
C ALA A 265 22.75 -16.15 -14.53
N PRO A 266 21.51 -16.44 -14.08
CA PRO A 266 21.17 -17.74 -13.52
C PRO A 266 21.43 -18.87 -14.52
N VAL A 267 21.49 -20.12 -14.03
CA VAL A 267 21.78 -21.30 -14.88
C VAL A 267 20.79 -21.46 -16.03
N THR A 268 19.51 -21.19 -15.78
CA THR A 268 18.44 -21.27 -16.78
C THR A 268 18.36 -20.02 -17.68
N GLY A 269 19.14 -18.99 -17.34
CA GLY A 269 19.09 -17.68 -17.97
C GLY A 269 17.98 -16.78 -17.43
N TRP A 270 18.04 -15.51 -17.82
CA TRP A 270 17.06 -14.51 -17.38
C TRP A 270 15.67 -14.71 -18.02
N SER A 271 14.63 -14.32 -17.30
CA SER A 271 13.21 -14.42 -17.67
C SER A 271 12.69 -15.85 -17.84
N LYS A 272 13.38 -16.82 -17.23
CA LYS A 272 12.88 -18.19 -17.04
C LYS A 272 12.27 -18.35 -15.66
N ASP A 273 11.47 -19.39 -15.50
CA ASP A 273 10.86 -19.67 -14.21
C ASP A 273 11.94 -20.22 -13.26
N PRO A 274 12.13 -19.65 -12.06
CA PRO A 274 13.04 -20.20 -11.08
C PRO A 274 12.71 -21.66 -10.67
N CYS A 275 11.46 -22.10 -10.85
CA CYS A 275 11.03 -23.46 -10.55
C CYS A 275 11.69 -24.52 -11.46
N ASP A 276 12.21 -24.11 -12.62
CA ASP A 276 12.93 -25.00 -13.53
C ASP A 276 14.26 -25.50 -12.92
N HIS A 277 14.82 -24.78 -11.94
CA HIS A 277 16.06 -25.15 -11.26
C HIS A 277 16.09 -24.71 -9.79
N PRO A 278 15.32 -25.36 -8.89
CA PRO A 278 15.08 -24.88 -7.53
C PRO A 278 16.36 -24.85 -6.67
N ARG A 279 17.38 -25.64 -7.01
CA ARG A 279 18.67 -25.72 -6.32
C ARG A 279 19.67 -24.60 -6.68
N ASP A 280 19.34 -23.74 -7.65
CA ASP A 280 20.20 -22.62 -8.02
C ASP A 280 20.04 -21.49 -6.99
N THR A 281 20.94 -21.41 -6.01
CA THR A 281 20.96 -20.34 -4.99
C THR A 281 21.89 -19.19 -5.40
N SER A 282 22.22 -19.06 -6.69
CA SER A 282 23.04 -17.94 -7.17
C SER A 282 22.33 -16.60 -7.01
N LEU A 283 23.10 -15.52 -6.95
CA LEU A 283 22.57 -14.16 -6.86
C LEU A 283 21.60 -13.85 -8.02
N GLY A 284 21.93 -14.28 -9.24
CA GLY A 284 21.06 -14.13 -10.41
C GLY A 284 19.73 -14.87 -10.26
N ALA A 285 19.76 -16.12 -9.76
CA ALA A 285 18.55 -16.91 -9.51
C ALA A 285 17.66 -16.30 -8.43
N SER A 286 18.25 -15.78 -7.34
CA SER A 286 17.51 -15.08 -6.29
C SER A 286 16.85 -13.79 -6.79
N VAL A 287 17.51 -13.05 -7.68
CA VAL A 287 16.90 -11.89 -8.36
C VAL A 287 15.73 -12.30 -9.28
N GLU A 288 15.85 -13.42 -10.00
CA GLU A 288 14.76 -13.98 -10.79
C GLU A 288 13.56 -14.40 -9.94
N ARG A 289 13.79 -14.99 -8.75
CA ARG A 289 12.72 -15.31 -7.81
C ARG A 289 11.95 -14.08 -7.37
N ILE A 290 12.63 -12.98 -7.01
CA ILE A 290 11.94 -11.72 -6.66
C ILE A 290 11.09 -11.19 -7.82
N ARG A 291 11.59 -11.27 -9.06
CA ARG A 291 10.78 -10.92 -10.25
C ARG A 291 9.55 -11.82 -10.35
N SER A 292 9.71 -13.13 -10.14
CA SER A 292 8.61 -14.09 -10.20
C SER A 292 7.55 -13.79 -9.15
N PHE A 293 7.95 -13.56 -7.89
CA PHE A 293 7.05 -13.15 -6.81
C PHE A 293 6.27 -11.90 -7.17
N ARG A 294 6.92 -10.88 -7.74
CA ARG A 294 6.23 -9.68 -8.22
C ARG A 294 5.17 -10.02 -9.25
N ASN A 295 5.49 -10.85 -10.23
CA ASN A 295 4.54 -11.22 -11.27
C ASN A 295 3.35 -12.01 -10.70
N HIS A 296 3.58 -12.98 -9.82
CA HIS A 296 2.52 -13.78 -9.23
C HIS A 296 1.63 -12.99 -8.28
N ILE A 297 2.24 -12.24 -7.35
CA ILE A 297 1.51 -11.50 -6.32
C ILE A 297 0.81 -10.28 -6.91
N THR A 298 1.51 -9.47 -7.73
CA THR A 298 0.97 -8.19 -8.21
C THR A 298 0.41 -8.21 -9.63
N GLY A 299 0.88 -9.14 -10.47
CA GLY A 299 0.55 -9.16 -11.89
C GLY A 299 -0.54 -10.15 -12.27
N HIS A 300 -0.64 -11.29 -11.59
CA HIS A 300 -1.52 -12.40 -11.97
C HIS A 300 -2.58 -12.75 -10.91
N SER A 301 -2.68 -12.00 -9.81
CA SER A 301 -3.75 -12.20 -8.84
C SER A 301 -5.07 -11.64 -9.40
N ALA A 302 -5.99 -12.53 -9.77
CA ALA A 302 -7.26 -12.16 -10.42
C ALA A 302 -8.22 -11.42 -9.49
N ASP A 303 -8.22 -11.77 -8.20
CA ASP A 303 -9.11 -11.20 -7.18
C ASP A 303 -8.36 -10.64 -5.96
N GLY A 304 -7.04 -10.62 -5.97
CA GLY A 304 -6.24 -10.08 -4.87
C GLY A 304 -6.33 -10.90 -3.59
N LYS A 305 -6.69 -12.18 -3.65
CA LYS A 305 -6.78 -13.05 -2.46
C LYS A 305 -5.59 -13.99 -2.35
N ILE A 306 -5.05 -14.11 -1.14
CA ILE A 306 -3.98 -15.05 -0.78
C ILE A 306 -4.37 -15.77 0.50
N SER A 307 -4.39 -17.11 0.47
CA SER A 307 -4.73 -17.90 1.65
C SER A 307 -3.69 -17.70 2.76
N ARG A 308 -4.02 -18.08 3.99
CA ARG A 308 -3.04 -18.04 5.09
C ARG A 308 -1.84 -18.94 4.80
N GLN A 309 -2.07 -20.13 4.25
CA GLN A 309 -0.98 -21.06 3.91
C GLN A 309 -0.06 -20.43 2.85
N ASP A 310 -0.63 -19.90 1.77
CA ASP A 310 0.16 -19.25 0.73
C ASP A 310 0.94 -18.04 1.28
N LEU A 311 0.35 -17.28 2.21
CA LEU A 311 1.05 -16.17 2.89
C LEU A 311 2.30 -16.67 3.62
N GLU A 312 2.17 -17.74 4.41
CA GLU A 312 3.27 -18.35 5.16
C GLU A 312 4.35 -18.88 4.20
N ASP A 313 3.95 -19.59 3.13
CA ASP A 313 4.86 -20.11 2.10
C ASP A 313 5.63 -18.97 1.38
N TYR A 314 4.97 -17.85 1.09
CA TYR A 314 5.64 -16.68 0.50
C TYR A 314 6.62 -16.02 1.46
N TRP A 315 6.32 -15.95 2.76
CA TRP A 315 7.24 -15.40 3.74
C TRP A 315 8.52 -16.21 3.83
N GLU A 316 8.42 -17.53 3.92
CA GLU A 316 9.58 -18.42 3.93
C GLU A 316 10.42 -18.27 2.67
N GLN A 317 9.77 -18.18 1.51
CA GLN A 317 10.45 -17.94 0.25
C GLN A 317 11.13 -16.56 0.19
N PHE A 318 10.52 -15.51 0.72
CA PHE A 318 11.14 -14.18 0.80
C PHE A 318 12.37 -14.22 1.71
N GLU A 319 12.26 -14.84 2.89
CA GLU A 319 13.36 -14.99 3.85
C GLU A 319 14.55 -15.72 3.22
N ALA A 320 14.30 -16.87 2.60
CA ALA A 320 15.34 -17.66 1.95
C ALA A 320 16.05 -16.86 0.85
N VAL A 321 15.29 -16.18 -0.01
CA VAL A 321 15.83 -15.40 -1.13
C VAL A 321 16.62 -14.19 -0.65
N ILE A 322 16.11 -13.45 0.34
CA ILE A 322 16.83 -12.31 0.91
C ILE A 322 18.12 -12.77 1.58
N HIS A 323 18.08 -13.88 2.34
CA HIS A 323 19.24 -14.45 2.98
C HIS A 323 20.32 -14.88 1.96
N ASP A 324 19.93 -15.56 0.88
CA ASP A 324 20.85 -15.94 -0.20
C ASP A 324 21.53 -14.72 -0.83
N ILE A 325 20.80 -13.63 -1.03
CA ILE A 325 21.36 -12.38 -1.56
C ILE A 325 22.30 -11.74 -0.55
N GLU A 326 21.86 -11.58 0.69
CA GLU A 326 22.60 -10.97 1.79
C GLU A 326 23.93 -11.68 2.07
N LYS A 327 23.96 -13.01 1.93
CA LYS A 327 25.18 -13.81 2.01
C LYS A 327 26.23 -13.43 0.97
N VAL A 328 25.81 -12.99 -0.22
CA VAL A 328 26.70 -12.60 -1.32
C VAL A 328 27.15 -11.15 -1.17
N ILE A 329 26.23 -10.24 -0.83
CA ILE A 329 26.52 -8.79 -0.83
C ILE A 329 27.04 -8.25 0.51
N GLY A 330 26.86 -9.01 1.60
CA GLY A 330 27.22 -8.60 2.96
C GLY A 330 26.21 -7.63 3.58
N GLY A 331 25.43 -8.10 4.55
CA GLY A 331 24.43 -7.29 5.26
C GLY A 331 23.33 -8.16 5.86
N GLN A 332 22.53 -7.62 6.79
CA GLN A 332 21.35 -8.32 7.37
C GLN A 332 20.10 -7.42 7.51
N THR A 333 20.18 -6.18 7.00
CA THR A 333 19.16 -5.15 7.27
C THR A 333 17.82 -5.50 6.61
N CYS A 334 17.83 -6.16 5.45
CA CYS A 334 16.60 -6.48 4.73
C CYS A 334 15.90 -7.70 5.36
N SER A 335 16.67 -8.70 5.80
CA SER A 335 16.14 -9.83 6.57
C SER A 335 15.52 -9.37 7.90
N GLN A 336 16.20 -8.48 8.63
CA GLN A 336 15.65 -7.92 9.89
C GLN A 336 14.36 -7.14 9.69
N GLU A 337 14.25 -6.37 8.61
CA GLU A 337 13.01 -5.64 8.26
C GLU A 337 11.89 -6.59 7.87
N LEU A 338 12.19 -7.65 7.11
CA LEU A 338 11.21 -8.68 6.76
C LEU A 338 10.65 -9.39 8.01
N GLU A 339 11.55 -9.79 8.91
CA GLU A 339 11.24 -10.39 10.20
C GLU A 339 10.37 -9.48 11.08
N ARG A 340 10.67 -8.18 11.09
CA ARG A 340 9.87 -7.18 11.81
C ARG A 340 8.44 -7.13 11.25
N GLN A 341 8.29 -7.17 9.93
CA GLN A 341 6.98 -7.16 9.27
C GLN A 341 6.21 -8.46 9.57
N LYS A 342 6.87 -9.62 9.47
CA LYS A 342 6.27 -10.92 9.80
C LYS A 342 5.78 -10.98 11.24
N ARG A 343 6.59 -10.54 12.21
CA ARG A 343 6.17 -10.45 13.63
C ARG A 343 4.96 -9.53 13.83
N GLN A 344 4.92 -8.40 13.13
CA GLN A 344 3.78 -7.48 13.21
C GLN A 344 2.51 -8.07 12.58
N VAL A 345 2.63 -9.02 11.66
CA VAL A 345 1.51 -9.77 11.10
C VAL A 345 1.04 -10.87 12.08
N ILE A 346 1.96 -11.65 12.64
CA ILE A 346 1.65 -12.74 13.57
C ILE A 346 0.97 -12.22 14.84
N SER A 347 1.45 -11.10 15.41
CA SER A 347 0.83 -10.51 16.60
C SER A 347 -0.61 -10.04 16.38
N VAL A 348 -0.98 -9.72 15.13
CA VAL A 348 -2.37 -9.38 14.76
C VAL A 348 -3.24 -10.63 14.67
N TYR A 349 -2.66 -11.78 14.30
CA TYR A 349 -3.36 -13.06 14.23
C TYR A 349 -3.53 -13.76 15.58
N GLU A 350 -2.57 -13.62 16.48
CA GLU A 350 -2.65 -14.22 17.83
C GLU A 350 -3.52 -13.38 18.79
N ALA A 351 -3.76 -12.11 18.46
CA ALA A 351 -4.63 -11.20 19.21
C ALA A 351 -6.08 -11.16 18.70
N CYS A 352 -6.44 -12.06 17.77
CA CYS A 352 -7.79 -12.32 17.28
C CYS A 352 -8.15 -13.76 17.63
#